data_AF-A0A7J9DEV3-F1
#
_entry.id   AF-A0A7J9DEV3-F1
#
_cell.length_a   1.000
_cell.length_b   1.000
_cell.length_c   1.000
_cell.angle_alpha   90.00
_cell.angle_beta   90.00
_cell.angle_gamma   90.00
#
_symmetry.space_group_name_H-M   'P 1'
#
loop_
_entity.id
_entity.type
_entity.pdbx_description
1 polymer ?
#
loop_
_entity_poly.entity_id
_entity_poly.type
_entity_poly.pdbx_seq_one_letter_code
_entity_poly.pdbx_strand_id
1 'polypeptide(L)'
;MVHGPRVYSWISTAVRRGVKHLDISISPDQFTSPCIMFTCRSLTTLKLDFTCSVLDVPRGVPFPNLKTFHLKSIEFLSDDTTKCLLSSCNNLEDLVIAHCNIENLFNFTISHHLLETILSTFNSHDCRLMLDTPNLAYFKYGNLVIAGHPLENLKSINSAFIQSAFSNFRNYATALFRGISNIRVF
;
A
#
# COMPACT_ATOMS: atom_id res chain seq x y z
N MET A 1 17.69 -4.83 -18.16
CA MET A 1 16.50 -3.95 -18.15
C MET A 1 15.53 -4.46 -19.20
N VAL A 2 14.24 -4.54 -18.88
CA VAL A 2 13.19 -4.96 -19.82
C VAL A 2 12.54 -3.72 -20.41
N HIS A 3 12.32 -3.70 -21.72
CA HIS A 3 11.69 -2.54 -22.36
C HIS A 3 10.27 -2.28 -21.86
N GLY A 4 9.99 -1.08 -21.33
CA GLY A 4 8.68 -0.67 -20.80
C GLY A 4 7.48 -0.98 -21.71
N PRO A 5 7.53 -0.71 -23.02
CA PRO A 5 6.44 -1.05 -23.95
C PRO A 5 6.12 -2.55 -24.02
N ARG A 6 7.14 -3.41 -23.84
CA ARG A 6 6.95 -4.86 -23.84
C ARG A 6 6.20 -5.31 -22.58
N VAL A 7 6.56 -4.73 -21.43
CA VAL A 7 5.87 -4.95 -20.15
C VAL A 7 4.41 -4.51 -20.24
N TYR A 8 4.15 -3.33 -20.81
CA TYR A 8 2.81 -2.82 -21.04
C TYR A 8 1.95 -3.82 -21.83
N SER A 9 2.52 -4.40 -22.89
CA SER A 9 1.83 -5.40 -23.73
C SER A 9 1.50 -6.68 -22.96
N TRP A 10 2.42 -7.18 -22.14
CA TRP A 10 2.19 -8.36 -21.29
C TRP A 10 1.05 -8.15 -20.30
N ILE A 11 1.07 -7.03 -19.58
CA ILE A 11 0.02 -6.67 -18.62
C ILE A 11 -1.32 -6.52 -19.33
N SER A 12 -1.34 -5.75 -20.43
CA SER A 12 -2.57 -5.52 -21.19
C SER A 12 -3.16 -6.83 -21.72
N THR A 13 -2.31 -7.75 -22.18
CA THR A 13 -2.75 -9.07 -22.67
C THR A 13 -3.31 -9.91 -21.54
N ALA A 14 -2.64 -9.96 -20.38
CA ALA A 14 -3.12 -10.70 -19.22
C ALA A 14 -4.48 -10.17 -18.73
N VAL A 15 -4.61 -8.83 -18.62
CA VAL A 15 -5.85 -8.16 -18.23
C VAL A 15 -7.00 -8.48 -19.19
N ARG A 16 -6.76 -8.40 -20.50
CA ARG A 16 -7.77 -8.74 -21.52
C ARG A 16 -8.21 -10.21 -21.48
N ARG A 17 -7.35 -11.10 -20.99
CA ARG A 17 -7.67 -12.53 -20.79
C ARG A 17 -8.42 -12.81 -19.49
N GLY A 18 -8.70 -11.79 -18.68
CA GLY A 18 -9.46 -11.96 -17.44
C GLY A 18 -8.71 -12.78 -16.40
N VAL A 19 -7.40 -12.54 -16.26
CA VAL A 19 -6.61 -13.19 -15.19
C VAL A 19 -7.15 -12.81 -13.81
N LYS A 20 -7.03 -13.75 -12.85
CA LYS A 20 -7.38 -13.51 -11.44
C LYS A 20 -6.19 -13.01 -10.62
N HIS A 21 -4.99 -13.49 -10.95
CA HIS A 21 -3.77 -13.16 -10.25
C HIS A 21 -2.78 -12.57 -11.24
N LEU A 22 -2.26 -11.39 -10.92
CA LEU A 22 -1.18 -10.75 -11.66
C LEU A 22 -0.07 -10.44 -10.67
N ASP A 23 1.06 -11.12 -10.83
CA ASP A 23 2.25 -10.96 -10.00
C ASP A 23 3.43 -10.69 -10.92
N ILE A 24 3.99 -9.47 -10.82
CA ILE A 24 5.03 -9.00 -11.70
C ILE A 24 6.10 -8.30 -10.87
N SER A 25 7.33 -8.82 -10.96
CA SER A 25 8.52 -8.21 -10.38
C SER A 25 9.58 -8.06 -11.45
N ILE A 26 9.75 -6.82 -11.93
CA ILE A 26 10.65 -6.46 -13.02
C ILE A 26 11.07 -5.00 -12.87
N SER A 27 12.28 -4.67 -13.32
CA SER A 27 12.78 -3.29 -13.38
C SER A 27 12.81 -2.81 -14.84
N PRO A 28 11.71 -2.22 -15.34
CA PRO A 28 11.65 -1.72 -16.70
C PRO A 28 12.36 -0.36 -16.84
N ASP A 29 12.83 -0.04 -18.04
CA ASP A 29 13.23 1.32 -18.39
C ASP A 29 11.97 2.17 -18.65
N GLN A 30 11.90 3.36 -18.06
CA GLN A 30 10.85 4.38 -18.31
C GLN A 30 9.44 3.78 -18.49
N PHE A 31 8.86 3.29 -17.41
CA PHE A 31 7.60 2.58 -17.45
C PHE A 31 6.49 3.30 -16.70
N THR A 32 5.36 3.42 -17.37
CA THR A 32 4.09 3.82 -16.78
C THR A 32 3.14 2.63 -16.89
N SER A 33 2.61 2.19 -15.76
CA SER A 33 1.70 1.05 -15.73
C SER A 33 0.41 1.30 -16.52
N PRO A 34 -0.12 0.33 -17.27
CA PRO A 34 -1.35 0.55 -18.02
C PRO A 34 -2.56 0.69 -17.08
N CYS A 35 -3.29 1.80 -17.18
CA CYS A 35 -4.57 2.02 -16.48
C CYS A 35 -5.60 0.89 -16.68
N ILE A 36 -5.50 0.13 -17.78
CA ILE A 36 -6.43 -0.96 -18.09
C ILE A 36 -6.48 -2.01 -16.99
N MET A 37 -5.39 -2.20 -16.22
CA MET A 37 -5.36 -3.20 -15.16
C MET A 37 -6.42 -2.93 -14.10
N PHE A 38 -6.74 -1.67 -13.81
CA PHE A 38 -7.79 -1.24 -12.87
C PHE A 38 -9.22 -1.53 -13.34
N THR A 39 -9.40 -1.91 -14.61
CA THR A 39 -10.73 -2.29 -15.15
C THR A 39 -10.96 -3.80 -15.14
N CYS A 40 -9.95 -4.59 -14.76
CA CYS A 40 -9.98 -6.05 -14.79
C CYS A 40 -10.88 -6.62 -13.68
N ARG A 41 -12.16 -6.87 -13.98
CA ARG A 41 -13.13 -7.36 -13.00
C ARG A 41 -12.80 -8.76 -12.45
N SER A 42 -12.04 -9.57 -13.17
CA SER A 42 -11.63 -10.89 -12.68
C SER A 42 -10.49 -10.82 -11.67
N LEU A 43 -9.76 -9.70 -11.60
CA LEU A 43 -8.53 -9.60 -10.82
C LEU A 43 -8.85 -9.53 -9.33
N THR A 44 -8.32 -10.51 -8.59
CA THR A 44 -8.44 -10.60 -7.12
C THR A 44 -7.11 -10.35 -6.42
N THR A 45 -6.00 -10.54 -7.13
CA THR A 45 -4.63 -10.34 -6.61
C THR A 45 -3.81 -9.56 -7.61
N LEU A 46 -3.25 -8.43 -7.16
CA LEU A 46 -2.33 -7.60 -7.91
C LEU A 46 -1.06 -7.41 -7.08
N LYS A 47 0.07 -7.89 -7.59
CA LYS A 47 1.38 -7.70 -6.98
C LYS A 47 2.32 -7.09 -8.00
N LEU A 48 2.79 -5.90 -7.71
CA LEU A 48 3.65 -5.12 -8.60
C LEU A 48 4.92 -4.75 -7.85
N ASP A 49 6.06 -5.07 -8.44
CA ASP A 49 7.36 -4.60 -8.03
C ASP A 49 8.06 -3.99 -9.24
N PHE A 50 7.97 -2.67 -9.36
CA PHE A 50 8.49 -1.90 -10.49
C PHE A 50 9.46 -0.85 -9.96
N THR A 51 10.75 -1.16 -9.98
CA THR A 51 11.79 -0.25 -9.50
C THR A 51 11.71 1.12 -10.19
N CYS A 52 11.58 2.19 -9.41
CA CYS A 52 11.55 3.58 -9.87
C CYS A 52 10.49 3.86 -10.95
N SER A 53 9.33 3.21 -10.87
CA SER A 53 8.23 3.42 -11.81
C SER A 53 7.04 4.08 -11.13
N VAL A 54 6.33 4.91 -11.90
CA VAL A 54 5.10 5.57 -11.47
C VAL A 54 3.90 4.72 -11.87
N LEU A 55 2.98 4.54 -10.92
CA LEU A 55 1.68 3.94 -11.18
C LEU A 55 0.74 5.01 -11.73
N ASP A 56 0.24 4.84 -12.95
CA ASP A 56 -0.81 5.70 -13.50
C ASP A 56 -2.16 5.22 -12.94
N VAL A 57 -2.68 5.95 -11.96
CA VAL A 57 -3.90 5.60 -11.23
C VAL A 57 -5.09 6.33 -11.85
N PRO A 58 -6.01 5.63 -12.53
CA PRO A 58 -7.17 6.27 -13.11
C PRO A 58 -8.13 6.73 -12.01
N ARG A 59 -8.54 7.99 -12.07
CA ARG A 59 -9.53 8.55 -11.14
C ARG A 59 -10.90 7.95 -11.41
N GLY A 60 -11.55 7.44 -10.37
CA GLY A 60 -12.95 6.99 -10.43
C GLY A 60 -13.18 5.65 -11.13
N VAL A 61 -12.14 4.85 -11.35
CA VAL A 61 -12.28 3.49 -11.92
C VAL A 61 -12.28 2.47 -10.78
N PRO A 62 -13.41 1.80 -10.51
CA PRO A 62 -13.49 0.87 -9.40
C PRO A 62 -12.76 -0.43 -9.72
N PHE A 63 -12.13 -0.98 -8.69
CA PHE A 63 -11.45 -2.26 -8.66
C PHE A 63 -12.18 -3.22 -7.72
N PRO A 64 -13.39 -3.68 -8.12
CA PRO A 64 -14.37 -4.18 -7.19
C PRO A 64 -13.97 -5.51 -6.54
N ASN A 65 -13.14 -6.34 -7.19
CA ASN A 65 -12.85 -7.69 -6.72
C ASN A 65 -11.44 -7.87 -6.15
N LEU A 66 -10.65 -6.79 -6.09
CA LEU A 66 -9.28 -6.87 -5.60
C LEU A 66 -9.29 -7.07 -4.07
N LYS A 67 -8.73 -8.21 -3.64
CA LYS A 67 -8.56 -8.60 -2.24
C LYS A 67 -7.13 -8.42 -1.75
N THR A 68 -6.17 -8.71 -2.62
CA THR A 68 -4.74 -8.64 -2.30
C THR A 68 -4.07 -7.60 -3.19
N PHE A 69 -3.45 -6.59 -2.57
CA PHE A 69 -2.73 -5.55 -3.29
C PHE A 69 -1.32 -5.33 -2.74
N HIS A 70 -0.30 -5.74 -3.50
CA HIS A 70 1.09 -5.55 -3.13
C HIS A 70 1.77 -4.59 -4.09
N LEU A 71 2.36 -3.53 -3.55
CA LEU A 71 3.14 -2.56 -4.28
C LEU A 71 4.53 -2.49 -3.68
N LYS A 72 5.54 -2.64 -4.55
CA LYS A 72 6.93 -2.56 -4.19
C LYS A 72 7.69 -1.65 -5.14
N SER A 73 8.60 -0.87 -4.57
CA SER A 73 9.52 -0.02 -5.33
C SER A 73 8.83 1.05 -6.21
N ILE A 74 7.56 1.37 -5.92
CA ILE A 74 6.73 2.32 -6.67
C ILE A 74 6.94 3.76 -6.17
N GLU A 75 6.90 4.73 -7.08
CA GLU A 75 6.86 6.15 -6.74
C GLU A 75 5.42 6.67 -6.63
N PHE A 76 5.08 7.28 -5.48
CA PHE A 76 3.82 7.99 -5.28
C PHE A 76 4.00 9.49 -5.46
N LEU A 77 3.22 10.07 -6.38
CA LEU A 77 3.36 11.48 -6.77
C LEU A 77 2.69 12.47 -5.82
N SER A 78 1.65 12.05 -5.09
CA SER A 78 0.89 12.93 -4.17
C SER A 78 -0.08 12.15 -3.27
N ASP A 79 -0.52 12.80 -2.18
CA ASP A 79 -1.59 12.30 -1.29
C ASP A 79 -2.86 11.91 -2.07
N ASP A 80 -3.20 12.65 -3.13
CA ASP A 80 -4.39 12.36 -3.94
C ASP A 80 -4.23 11.06 -4.73
N THR A 81 -3.01 10.74 -5.16
CA THR A 81 -2.72 9.53 -5.93
C THR A 81 -2.92 8.29 -5.06
N THR A 82 -2.43 8.29 -3.82
CA THR A 82 -2.61 7.18 -2.87
C THR A 82 -4.07 7.04 -2.45
N LYS A 83 -4.76 8.16 -2.19
CA LYS A 83 -6.20 8.16 -1.87
C LYS A 83 -7.04 7.59 -3.01
N CYS A 84 -6.81 8.05 -4.25
CA CYS A 84 -7.54 7.56 -5.42
C CYS A 84 -7.29 6.06 -5.66
N LEU A 85 -6.05 5.60 -5.43
CA LEU A 85 -5.68 4.22 -5.61
C LEU A 85 -6.40 3.29 -4.62
N LEU A 86 -6.34 3.63 -3.33
CA LEU A 86 -6.92 2.80 -2.27
C LEU A 86 -8.44 2.87 -2.24
N SER A 87 -9.05 4.03 -2.54
CA SER A 87 -10.50 4.17 -2.63
C SER A 87 -11.12 3.40 -3.81
N SER A 88 -10.32 3.06 -4.81
CA SER A 88 -10.77 2.23 -5.92
C SER A 88 -10.95 0.75 -5.54
N CYS A 89 -10.33 0.28 -4.44
CA CYS A 89 -10.26 -1.15 -4.11
C CYS A 89 -11.30 -1.58 -3.05
N ASN A 90 -12.58 -1.77 -3.41
CA ASN A 90 -13.67 -1.94 -2.44
C ASN A 90 -13.60 -3.17 -1.51
N ASN A 91 -12.91 -4.24 -1.92
CA ASN A 91 -12.88 -5.53 -1.22
C ASN A 91 -11.48 -5.90 -0.71
N LEU A 92 -10.66 -4.88 -0.39
CA LEU A 92 -9.27 -5.08 -0.03
C LEU A 92 -9.13 -5.72 1.37
N GLU A 93 -8.48 -6.89 1.42
CA GLU A 93 -8.27 -7.70 2.63
C GLU A 93 -6.79 -7.71 3.06
N ASP A 94 -5.86 -7.62 2.10
CA ASP A 94 -4.42 -7.69 2.33
C ASP A 94 -3.66 -6.64 1.51
N LEU A 95 -2.89 -5.79 2.21
CA LEU A 95 -2.14 -4.68 1.64
C LEU A 95 -0.66 -4.75 1.99
N VAL A 96 0.20 -4.69 0.98
CA VAL A 96 1.64 -4.56 1.15
C VAL A 96 2.13 -3.33 0.40
N ILE A 97 2.83 -2.44 1.10
CA ILE A 97 3.54 -1.29 0.52
C ILE A 97 4.99 -1.35 1.02
N ALA A 98 5.94 -1.70 0.15
CA ALA A 98 7.34 -1.88 0.58
C ALA A 98 8.33 -1.20 -0.36
N HIS A 99 9.31 -0.48 0.20
CA HIS A 99 10.35 0.20 -0.58
C HIS A 99 9.80 1.24 -1.58
N CYS A 100 8.57 1.71 -1.40
CA CYS A 100 7.98 2.74 -2.24
C CYS A 100 8.51 4.13 -1.86
N ASN A 101 8.72 4.99 -2.86
CA ASN A 101 9.04 6.38 -2.64
C ASN A 101 7.77 7.17 -2.28
N ILE A 102 7.80 7.80 -1.11
CA ILE A 102 6.71 8.60 -0.54
C ILE A 102 7.17 9.99 -0.10
N GLU A 103 8.31 10.47 -0.59
CA GLU A 103 8.85 11.81 -0.25
C GLU A 103 7.88 12.93 -0.62
N ASN A 104 7.04 12.73 -1.63
CA ASN A 104 6.03 13.69 -2.08
C ASN A 104 4.72 13.62 -1.27
N LEU A 105 4.66 12.80 -0.21
CA LEU A 105 3.45 12.60 0.58
C LEU A 105 3.53 13.32 1.92
N PHE A 106 2.48 14.08 2.24
CA PHE A 106 2.27 14.61 3.59
C PHE A 106 1.44 13.63 4.42
N ASN A 107 0.46 12.97 3.80
CA ASN A 107 -0.43 12.02 4.46
C ASN A 107 -0.63 10.77 3.61
N PHE A 108 -0.42 9.62 4.22
CA PHE A 108 -0.79 8.31 3.68
C PHE A 108 -1.99 7.79 4.46
N THR A 109 -3.19 7.88 3.86
CA THR A 109 -4.44 7.44 4.50
C THR A 109 -4.87 6.08 3.99
N ILE A 110 -5.06 5.12 4.90
CA ILE A 110 -5.62 3.80 4.61
C ILE A 110 -6.93 3.69 5.39
N SER A 111 -8.06 3.72 4.69
CA SER A 111 -9.38 3.47 5.28
C SER A 111 -10.03 2.32 4.53
N HIS A 112 -10.15 1.16 5.19
CA HIS A 112 -10.75 -0.03 4.62
C HIS A 112 -11.30 -0.96 5.69
N HIS A 113 -12.60 -1.24 5.61
CA HIS A 113 -13.30 -2.04 6.61
C HIS A 113 -13.01 -3.54 6.51
N LEU A 114 -12.62 -4.07 5.35
CA LEU A 114 -12.28 -5.49 5.19
C LEU A 114 -10.79 -5.79 5.34
N LEU A 115 -9.97 -4.76 5.54
CA LEU A 115 -8.52 -4.92 5.56
C LEU A 115 -8.10 -5.61 6.86
N GLU A 116 -7.53 -6.80 6.73
CA GLU A 116 -7.09 -7.64 7.85
C GLU A 116 -5.58 -7.57 8.06
N THR A 117 -4.82 -7.33 6.98
CA THR A 117 -3.35 -7.34 7.01
C THR A 117 -2.76 -6.12 6.32
N ILE A 118 -1.86 -5.43 7.01
CA ILE A 118 -1.01 -4.37 6.45
C ILE A 118 0.46 -4.72 6.71
N LEU A 119 1.26 -4.72 5.65
CA LEU A 119 2.72 -4.65 5.75
C LEU A 119 3.20 -3.38 5.07
N SER A 120 3.77 -2.47 5.85
CA SER A 120 4.30 -1.22 5.37
C SER A 120 5.74 -1.02 5.80
N THR A 121 6.64 -0.85 4.83
CA THR A 121 8.03 -0.46 5.08
C THR A 121 8.36 0.73 4.19
N PHE A 122 8.30 1.91 4.79
CA PHE A 122 8.62 3.18 4.14
C PHE A 122 9.90 3.74 4.72
N ASN A 123 10.53 4.69 4.04
CA ASN A 123 11.52 5.57 4.65
C ASN A 123 11.03 7.01 4.42
N SER A 124 10.40 7.63 5.42
CA SER A 124 10.04 9.05 5.35
C SER A 124 10.00 9.68 6.74
N HIS A 125 10.49 10.92 6.80
CA HIS A 125 10.54 11.74 8.00
C HIS A 125 9.29 12.61 8.18
N ASP A 126 8.61 12.93 7.08
CA ASP A 126 7.58 13.98 7.05
C ASP A 126 6.17 13.46 6.72
N CYS A 127 6.07 12.25 6.15
CA CYS A 127 4.79 11.64 5.81
C CYS A 127 4.11 11.05 7.06
N ARG A 128 2.81 11.34 7.23
CA ARG A 128 1.98 10.80 8.31
C ARG A 128 1.16 9.61 7.83
N LEU A 129 1.23 8.49 8.54
CA LEU A 129 0.33 7.36 8.30
C LEU A 129 -0.96 7.51 9.11
N MET A 130 -2.11 7.49 8.43
CA MET A 130 -3.44 7.50 9.04
C MET A 130 -4.16 6.19 8.72
N LEU A 131 -4.65 5.48 9.74
CA LEU A 131 -5.33 4.20 9.59
C LEU A 131 -6.77 4.31 10.12
N ASP A 132 -7.72 3.85 9.31
CA ASP A 132 -9.12 3.65 9.68
C ASP A 132 -9.58 2.28 9.13
N THR A 133 -9.09 1.23 9.79
CA THR A 133 -9.22 -0.15 9.35
C THR A 133 -9.68 -1.01 10.53
N PRO A 134 -11.00 -1.00 10.85
CA PRO A 134 -11.53 -1.56 12.10
C PRO A 134 -11.34 -3.07 12.25
N ASN A 135 -11.12 -3.81 11.16
CA ASN A 135 -10.89 -5.25 11.17
C ASN A 135 -9.42 -5.65 11.00
N LEU A 136 -8.48 -4.69 11.12
CA LEU A 136 -7.06 -4.96 10.98
C LEU A 136 -6.59 -5.89 12.11
N ALA A 137 -6.14 -7.09 11.73
CA ALA A 137 -5.68 -8.13 12.65
C ALA A 137 -4.15 -8.21 12.73
N TYR A 138 -3.45 -7.93 11.62
CA TYR A 138 -2.00 -7.93 11.52
C TYR A 138 -1.47 -6.60 10.98
N PHE A 139 -0.54 -5.99 11.72
CA PHE A 139 0.10 -4.74 11.33
C PHE A 139 1.61 -4.83 11.44
N LYS A 140 2.32 -4.83 10.31
CA LYS A 140 3.78 -4.71 10.28
C LYS A 140 4.19 -3.35 9.76
N TYR A 141 5.01 -2.66 10.54
CA TYR A 141 5.43 -1.28 10.29
C TYR A 141 6.94 -1.10 10.44
N GLY A 142 7.57 -0.51 9.42
CA GLY A 142 9.00 -0.21 9.38
C GLY A 142 9.28 1.26 9.01
N ASN A 143 10.14 1.93 9.79
CA ASN A 143 10.89 3.15 9.41
C ASN A 143 10.06 4.39 8.95
N LEU A 144 8.98 4.75 9.64
CA LEU A 144 8.26 6.01 9.38
C LEU A 144 7.88 6.75 10.68
N VAL A 145 7.80 8.08 10.63
CA VAL A 145 7.41 8.93 11.77
C VAL A 145 5.89 8.97 11.89
N ILE A 146 5.33 8.33 12.91
CA ILE A 146 3.90 8.45 13.21
C ILE A 146 3.70 9.76 13.96
N ALA A 147 3.52 10.85 13.23
CA ALA A 147 3.35 12.16 13.83
C ALA A 147 2.00 12.25 14.57
N GLY A 148 2.05 12.06 15.90
CA GLY A 148 1.23 12.72 16.92
C GLY A 148 -0.27 12.43 16.96
N HIS A 149 -0.88 11.89 15.91
CA HIS A 149 -2.29 11.51 15.91
C HIS A 149 -2.45 10.08 16.45
N PRO A 150 -3.40 9.83 17.35
CA PRO A 150 -3.66 8.48 17.82
C PRO A 150 -4.00 7.61 16.62
N LEU A 151 -3.45 6.40 16.57
CA LEU A 151 -4.03 5.37 15.72
C LEU A 151 -5.41 5.04 16.32
N GLU A 152 -6.46 5.63 15.78
CA GLU A 152 -7.82 5.41 16.25
C GLU A 152 -8.36 4.09 15.68
N ASN A 153 -9.27 3.43 16.40
CA ASN A 153 -10.00 2.24 15.95
C ASN A 153 -9.20 0.95 15.68
N LEU A 154 -7.99 0.77 16.25
CA LEU A 154 -7.20 -0.46 16.11
C LEU A 154 -7.47 -1.53 17.18
N LYS A 155 -8.71 -1.61 17.69
CA LYS A 155 -9.09 -2.58 18.74
C LYS A 155 -8.97 -4.05 18.30
N SER A 156 -8.99 -4.29 16.99
CA SER A 156 -8.99 -5.65 16.41
C SER A 156 -7.60 -6.21 16.15
N ILE A 157 -6.52 -5.44 16.38
CA ILE A 157 -5.16 -5.92 16.14
C ILE A 157 -4.80 -7.01 17.13
N ASN A 158 -4.48 -8.19 16.60
CA ASN A 158 -3.99 -9.34 17.36
C ASN A 158 -2.46 -9.38 17.39
N SER A 159 -1.81 -8.88 16.35
CA SER A 159 -0.36 -8.89 16.23
C SER A 159 0.12 -7.62 15.53
N ALA A 160 1.12 -6.97 16.11
CA ALA A 160 1.85 -5.92 15.43
C ALA A 160 3.36 -6.10 15.56
N PHE A 161 4.06 -5.83 14.48
CA PHE A 161 5.52 -5.77 14.45
C PHE A 161 5.95 -4.37 14.06
N ILE A 162 6.71 -3.70 14.92
CA ILE A 162 7.04 -2.29 14.74
C ILE A 162 8.53 -2.15 14.90
N GLN A 163 9.19 -1.79 13.80
CA GLN A 163 10.62 -1.57 13.76
C GLN A 163 10.88 -0.14 13.29
N SER A 164 11.67 0.59 14.05
CA SER A 164 12.15 1.91 13.64
C SER A 164 13.66 1.96 13.77
N ALA A 165 14.34 2.32 12.69
CA ALA A 165 15.74 2.67 12.72
C ALA A 165 15.99 4.11 13.26
N PHE A 166 14.93 4.88 13.54
CA PHE A 166 15.07 6.28 13.95
C PHE A 166 15.11 6.46 15.46
N SER A 167 16.04 7.31 15.91
CA SER A 167 16.26 7.65 17.32
C SER A 167 15.07 8.37 17.98
N ASN A 168 14.22 9.04 17.19
CA ASN A 168 13.02 9.74 17.67
C ASN A 168 11.80 8.82 17.88
N PHE A 169 11.90 7.53 17.56
CA PHE A 169 10.80 6.55 17.72
C PHE A 169 10.17 6.60 19.12
N ARG A 170 11.00 6.78 20.15
CA ARG A 170 10.56 6.85 21.56
C ARG A 170 9.48 7.91 21.80
N ASN A 171 9.51 9.01 21.04
CA ASN A 171 8.58 10.13 21.19
C ASN A 171 7.19 9.82 20.61
N TYR A 172 7.10 8.89 19.65
CA TYR A 172 5.86 8.53 18.96
C TYR A 172 5.32 7.16 19.37
N ALA A 173 6.19 6.32 19.96
CA ALA A 173 5.85 4.99 20.45
C ALA A 173 4.64 5.01 21.39
N THR A 174 4.53 5.99 22.28
CA THR A 174 3.39 6.12 23.21
C THR A 174 2.06 6.40 22.50
N ALA A 175 2.05 7.24 21.46
CA ALA A 175 0.84 7.51 20.67
C ALA A 175 0.41 6.27 19.87
N LEU A 176 1.38 5.55 19.31
CA LEU A 176 1.12 4.30 18.60
C LEU A 176 0.61 3.20 19.57
N PHE A 177 1.26 2.96 20.70
CA PHE A 177 0.85 1.93 21.65
C PHE A 177 -0.51 2.26 22.32
N ARG A 178 -0.87 3.54 22.45
CA ARG A 178 -2.21 3.94 22.92
C ARG A 178 -3.33 3.50 21.97
N GLY A 179 -3.07 3.49 20.68
CA GLY A 179 -4.05 3.05 19.68
C GLY A 179 -4.25 1.53 19.64
N ILE A 180 -3.25 0.76 20.09
CA ILE A 180 -3.26 -0.70 19.98
C ILE A 180 -3.38 -1.34 21.36
N SER A 181 -4.61 -1.68 21.74
CA SER A 181 -4.93 -2.13 23.11
C SER A 181 -4.49 -3.56 23.45
N ASN A 182 -4.05 -4.37 22.47
CA ASN A 182 -3.96 -5.84 22.60
C ASN A 182 -2.57 -6.48 22.32
N ILE A 183 -1.46 -5.74 22.24
CA ILE A 183 -0.16 -6.33 21.85
C ILE A 183 0.70 -6.75 23.05
N ARG A 184 1.36 -7.91 22.93
CA ARG A 184 2.55 -8.29 23.72
C ARG A 184 3.79 -7.66 23.09
N VAL A 185 4.43 -6.73 23.80
CA VAL A 185 5.70 -6.12 23.38
C VAL A 185 6.82 -7.11 23.69
N PHE A 186 7.65 -7.45 22.69
CA PHE A 186 8.88 -8.23 22.84
C PHE A 186 10.11 -7.35 22.62
#